data_AF-A0AAU4UYS6-F1
#
_entry.id   AF-A0AAU4UYS6-F1
#
_cell.length_a   1.000
_cell.length_b   1.000
_cell.length_c   1.000
_cell.angle_alpha   90.00
_cell.angle_beta   90.00
_cell.angle_gamma   90.00
#
_symmetry.space_group_name_H-M   'P 1'
#
loop_
_entity.id
_entity.type
_entity.pdbx_description
1 polymer ?
#
loop_
_entity_poly.entity_id
_entity_poly.type
_entity_poly.pdbx_seq_one_letter_code
_entity_poly.pdbx_strand_id
1 'polypeptide(L)'
;MAADTPVRPPDEEYDAWAAEPRPAHRTHRARGGRSRSPAALLRRLIGIREEILDRESAERARYTWYGAIVLNTALLGGASMAMAICTIREGTPVAVAVVVGMVWAWIVLALDSWLVSSTHGYTGGRAVRMLVPRLFLSVVLGLTIAEPLLFQIFDREIRQEMAVSRERDLADFRGHLTDCNPLDGQDTTKRGECGDFHMTVPGEPASIKQDITDITAATTRLDEQIKTYNDTLGGKLETERRECAKDRWIRRGNGWDTSETCERARADTSAYKETSKVAAYEAKRAELVGKGNVLSERLINTGTAYRTDVKKAIDAKVAERQTSQQHDGLLLRADALSTVAWSDGFALFMMFLLHAVLLLVDAMPVLAKMMSGPSEYDRRLGERREANKRIHLEDQEAQRRVDAIDHEVRQYAAEVWAEEDKARLGHDHFKARTEHARMVREELDARTARLLGE
;
A
#
# COMPACT_ATOMS: atom_id res chain seq x y z
N MET A 1 115.13 -0.79 -36.49
CA MET A 1 114.87 -0.98 -35.05
C MET A 1 113.39 -0.78 -34.86
N ALA A 2 112.64 -1.89 -34.81
CA ALA A 2 111.18 -1.90 -34.80
C ALA A 2 110.67 -1.60 -33.38
N ALA A 3 109.65 -0.76 -33.29
CA ALA A 3 109.04 -0.34 -32.05
C ALA A 3 107.87 -1.27 -31.70
N ASP A 4 107.86 -1.72 -30.43
CA ASP A 4 106.89 -2.61 -29.83
C ASP A 4 105.48 -1.99 -29.75
N THR A 5 104.51 -2.70 -30.32
CA THR A 5 103.07 -2.54 -30.05
C THR A 5 102.70 -3.25 -28.74
N PRO A 6 102.00 -2.59 -27.79
CA PRO A 6 101.49 -3.28 -26.60
C PRO A 6 100.20 -4.04 -26.90
N VAL A 7 100.16 -5.29 -26.43
CA VAL A 7 99.07 -6.27 -26.55
C VAL A 7 97.88 -5.86 -25.66
N ARG A 8 96.67 -5.93 -26.23
CA ARG A 8 95.38 -5.71 -25.57
C ARG A 8 95.02 -6.92 -24.68
N PRO A 9 94.66 -6.74 -23.39
CA PRO A 9 94.18 -7.84 -22.56
C PRO A 9 92.73 -8.23 -22.95
N PRO A 10 92.34 -9.51 -22.77
CA PRO A 10 91.05 -10.02 -23.22
C PRO A 10 89.92 -9.65 -22.25
N ASP A 11 88.87 -9.06 -22.83
CA ASP A 11 87.44 -9.19 -22.54
C ASP A 11 87.05 -9.58 -21.09
N GLU A 12 87.21 -8.65 -20.15
CA GLU A 12 86.48 -8.70 -18.88
C GLU A 12 85.08 -8.10 -19.05
N GLU A 13 84.12 -9.01 -18.95
CA GLU A 13 82.67 -8.89 -18.83
C GLU A 13 82.21 -7.65 -18.02
N TYR A 14 81.64 -6.66 -18.72
CA TYR A 14 81.19 -5.38 -18.17
C TYR A 14 79.76 -5.41 -17.60
N ASP A 15 79.31 -6.56 -17.07
CA ASP A 15 77.93 -6.80 -16.60
C ASP A 15 77.83 -7.06 -15.09
N ALA A 16 78.63 -6.36 -14.27
CA ALA A 16 78.64 -6.53 -12.81
C ALA A 16 78.00 -5.39 -11.98
N TRP A 17 77.37 -4.39 -12.62
CA TRP A 17 76.71 -3.27 -11.90
C TRP A 17 75.18 -3.21 -12.04
N ALA A 18 74.57 -4.22 -12.67
CA ALA A 18 73.12 -4.37 -12.69
C ALA A 18 72.66 -5.38 -11.62
N ALA A 19 71.93 -4.85 -10.63
CA ALA A 19 71.15 -5.58 -9.61
C ALA A 19 71.90 -6.17 -8.41
N GLU A 20 72.42 -5.30 -7.54
CA GLU A 20 72.34 -5.59 -6.10
C GLU A 20 70.91 -5.29 -5.61
N PRO A 21 70.14 -6.29 -5.13
CA PRO A 21 68.88 -6.00 -4.46
C PRO A 21 69.21 -5.34 -3.12
N ARG A 22 68.88 -4.05 -2.99
CA ARG A 22 68.83 -3.33 -1.70
C ARG A 22 68.19 -4.25 -0.65
N PRO A 23 68.76 -4.40 0.56
CA PRO A 23 68.15 -5.25 1.58
C PRO A 23 66.77 -4.69 1.88
N ALA A 24 65.73 -5.44 1.47
CA ALA A 24 64.36 -5.11 1.80
C ALA A 24 64.30 -4.92 3.32
N HIS A 25 63.89 -3.73 3.76
CA HIS A 25 63.56 -3.48 5.16
C HIS A 25 62.72 -4.66 5.64
N ARG A 26 63.25 -5.43 6.59
CA ARG A 26 62.51 -6.47 7.31
C ARG A 26 61.34 -5.78 8.00
N THR A 27 60.23 -5.67 7.30
CA THR A 27 58.95 -5.39 7.92
C THR A 27 58.70 -6.57 8.86
N HIS A 28 58.65 -6.30 10.15
CA HIS A 28 58.14 -7.24 11.14
C HIS A 28 56.72 -7.62 10.70
N ARG A 29 56.58 -8.70 9.92
CA ARG A 29 55.30 -9.36 9.68
C ARG A 29 54.87 -9.93 11.03
N ALA A 30 54.08 -9.15 11.76
CA ALA A 30 53.31 -9.68 12.87
C ALA A 30 52.55 -10.90 12.33
N ARG A 31 52.83 -12.08 12.90
CA ARG A 31 52.05 -13.30 12.66
C ARG A 31 50.66 -13.08 13.22
N GLY A 32 49.80 -12.42 12.47
CA GLY A 32 48.37 -12.34 12.73
C GLY A 32 47.76 -13.69 12.40
N GLY A 33 47.81 -14.63 13.35
CA GLY A 33 46.98 -15.82 13.29
C GLY A 33 45.53 -15.36 13.15
N ARG A 34 44.88 -15.70 12.03
CA ARG A 34 43.45 -15.47 11.82
C ARG A 34 42.70 -16.24 12.90
N SER A 35 42.47 -15.63 14.05
CA SER A 35 41.55 -16.16 15.05
C SER A 35 40.17 -16.23 14.38
N ARG A 36 39.68 -17.46 14.15
CA ARG A 36 38.33 -17.75 13.67
C ARG A 36 37.33 -17.75 14.84
N SER A 37 37.53 -16.88 15.84
CA SER A 37 36.59 -16.82 16.96
C SER A 37 35.30 -16.13 16.49
N PRO A 38 34.11 -16.59 16.94
CA PRO A 38 32.85 -15.92 16.63
C PRO A 38 32.87 -14.42 16.97
N ALA A 39 33.51 -14.06 18.09
CA ALA A 39 33.70 -12.66 18.49
C ALA A 39 34.58 -11.85 17.51
N ALA A 40 35.59 -12.45 16.88
CA ALA A 40 36.38 -11.79 15.84
C ALA A 40 35.60 -11.65 14.52
N LEU A 41 34.72 -12.59 14.19
CA LEU A 41 33.82 -12.48 13.04
C LEU A 41 32.84 -11.32 13.21
N LEU A 42 32.19 -11.20 14.37
CA LEU A 42 31.27 -10.10 14.69
C LEU A 42 31.96 -8.73 14.58
N ARG A 43 33.19 -8.61 15.09
CA ARG A 43 33.96 -7.36 15.01
C ARG A 43 34.35 -7.03 13.57
N ARG A 44 34.79 -8.03 12.79
CA ARG A 44 35.12 -7.84 11.37
C ARG A 44 33.92 -7.44 10.52
N LEU A 45 32.74 -7.98 10.85
CA LEU A 45 31.49 -7.70 10.17
C LEU A 45 31.17 -6.20 10.18
N ILE A 46 31.36 -5.53 11.32
CA ILE A 46 31.19 -4.07 11.45
C ILE A 46 32.43 -3.24 11.03
N GLY A 47 33.39 -3.85 10.31
CA GLY A 47 34.56 -3.16 9.77
C GLY A 47 35.70 -2.90 10.74
N ILE A 48 35.78 -3.62 11.86
CA ILE A 48 36.88 -3.47 12.83
C ILE A 48 38.15 -4.16 12.34
N ARG A 49 39.27 -3.43 12.39
CA ARG A 49 40.61 -3.93 12.13
C ARG A 49 41.23 -4.48 13.43
N GLU A 50 41.30 -5.81 13.53
CA GLU A 50 41.86 -6.52 14.70
C GLU A 50 43.28 -6.07 15.06
N GLU A 51 44.11 -5.75 14.07
CA GLU A 51 45.49 -5.26 14.25
C GLU A 51 45.59 -3.95 15.06
N ILE A 52 44.57 -3.09 14.99
CA ILE A 52 44.51 -1.84 15.78
C ILE A 52 44.01 -2.16 17.20
N LEU A 53 43.11 -3.13 17.30
CA LEU A 53 42.46 -3.56 18.53
C LEU A 53 43.32 -4.51 19.38
N ASP A 54 44.37 -5.12 18.81
CA ASP A 54 45.41 -5.85 19.54
C ASP A 54 46.14 -4.94 20.53
N ARG A 55 46.25 -3.63 20.23
CA ARG A 55 46.86 -2.65 21.14
C ARG A 55 45.90 -2.13 22.20
N GLU A 56 44.59 -2.22 21.97
CA GLU A 56 43.52 -1.72 22.86
C GLU A 56 42.52 -2.84 23.18
N SER A 57 43.00 -3.89 23.85
CA SER A 57 42.20 -5.09 24.14
C SER A 57 40.96 -4.82 24.98
N ALA A 58 40.94 -3.73 25.76
CA ALA A 58 39.81 -3.30 26.57
C ALA A 58 38.55 -2.99 25.73
N GLU A 59 38.71 -2.61 24.47
CA GLU A 59 37.60 -2.23 23.60
C GLU A 59 36.97 -3.42 22.84
N ARG A 60 37.56 -4.62 22.96
CA ARG A 60 37.08 -5.83 22.26
C ARG A 60 35.65 -6.19 22.62
N ALA A 61 35.30 -6.13 23.90
CA ALA A 61 33.97 -6.45 24.37
C ALA A 61 32.93 -5.50 23.75
N ARG A 62 33.21 -4.19 23.78
CA ARG A 62 32.33 -3.16 23.20
C ARG A 62 32.03 -3.41 21.72
N TYR A 63 33.06 -3.64 20.91
CA TYR A 63 32.87 -3.89 19.47
C TYR A 63 32.28 -5.27 19.15
N THR A 64 32.50 -6.26 20.01
CA THR A 64 31.82 -7.56 19.87
C THR A 64 30.32 -7.40 20.10
N TRP A 65 29.92 -6.61 21.10
CA TRP A 65 28.51 -6.28 21.33
C TRP A 65 27.89 -5.47 20.19
N TYR A 66 28.61 -4.51 19.61
CA TYR A 66 28.12 -3.79 18.41
C TYR A 66 27.88 -4.74 17.24
N GLY A 67 28.80 -5.67 16.98
CA GLY A 67 28.61 -6.69 15.96
C GLY A 67 27.43 -7.62 16.26
N ALA A 68 27.22 -7.97 17.54
CA ALA A 68 26.07 -8.77 17.96
C ALA A 68 24.73 -8.04 17.78
N ILE A 69 24.68 -6.73 18.10
CA ILE A 69 23.50 -5.90 17.89
C ILE A 69 23.13 -5.87 16.40
N VAL A 70 24.09 -5.61 15.52
CA VAL A 70 23.89 -5.60 14.06
C VAL A 70 23.46 -6.96 13.51
N LEU A 71 23.97 -8.06 14.08
CA LEU A 71 23.51 -9.40 13.69
C LEU A 71 22.07 -9.64 14.15
N ASN A 72 21.72 -9.23 15.37
CA ASN A 72 20.38 -9.41 15.91
C ASN A 72 19.33 -8.59 15.12
N THR A 73 19.65 -7.34 14.73
CA THR A 73 18.76 -6.53 13.88
C THR A 73 18.51 -7.19 12.54
N ALA A 74 19.55 -7.74 11.90
CA ALA A 74 19.43 -8.48 10.65
C ALA A 74 18.56 -9.74 10.78
N LEU A 75 18.73 -10.52 11.85
CA LEU A 75 17.94 -11.73 12.10
C LEU A 75 16.45 -11.40 12.34
N LEU A 76 16.18 -10.36 13.14
CA LEU A 76 14.81 -9.91 13.39
C LEU A 76 14.15 -9.36 12.12
N GLY A 77 14.87 -8.56 11.34
CA GLY A 77 14.39 -8.07 10.04
C GLY A 77 14.10 -9.21 9.07
N GLY A 78 14.97 -10.21 8.99
CA GLY A 78 14.77 -11.41 8.17
C GLY A 78 13.55 -12.24 8.59
N ALA A 79 13.38 -12.46 9.90
CA ALA A 79 12.21 -13.16 10.44
C ALA A 79 10.91 -12.39 10.15
N SER A 80 10.93 -11.06 10.31
CA SER A 80 9.81 -10.19 9.97
C SER A 80 9.43 -10.30 8.49
N MET A 81 10.40 -10.21 7.58
CA MET A 81 10.14 -10.35 6.14
C MET A 81 9.60 -11.74 5.78
N ALA A 82 10.15 -12.81 6.38
CA ALA A 82 9.63 -14.16 6.17
C ALA A 82 8.16 -14.27 6.60
N MET A 83 7.79 -13.70 7.75
CA MET A 83 6.40 -13.66 8.20
C MET A 83 5.51 -12.84 7.27
N ALA A 84 5.98 -11.67 6.81
CA ALA A 84 5.24 -10.82 5.88
C ALA A 84 4.92 -11.54 4.56
N ILE A 85 5.87 -12.30 4.01
CA ILE A 85 5.62 -13.10 2.79
C ILE A 85 4.56 -14.19 3.03
N CYS A 86 4.56 -14.80 4.21
CA CYS A 86 3.54 -15.79 4.58
C CYS A 86 2.14 -15.17 4.76
N THR A 87 2.04 -13.90 5.16
CA THR A 87 0.74 -13.24 5.38
C THR A 87 0.17 -12.58 4.12
N ILE A 88 1.02 -12.11 3.20
CA ILE A 88 0.56 -11.41 1.98
C ILE A 88 0.00 -12.38 0.93
N ARG A 89 0.55 -13.60 0.83
CA ARG A 89 0.17 -14.56 -0.22
C ARG A 89 -0.19 -15.91 0.36
N GLU A 90 -1.49 -16.17 0.43
CA GLU A 90 -2.06 -17.47 0.80
C GLU A 90 -1.49 -18.58 -0.11
N GLY A 91 -0.99 -19.66 0.51
CA GLY A 91 -0.41 -20.80 -0.21
C GLY A 91 1.07 -20.66 -0.63
N THR A 92 1.81 -19.67 -0.13
CA THR A 92 3.26 -19.58 -0.37
C THR A 92 4.01 -20.67 0.40
N PRO A 93 4.86 -21.50 -0.26
CA PRO A 93 5.69 -22.48 0.43
C PRO A 93 6.62 -21.81 1.44
N VAL A 94 6.67 -22.32 2.68
CA VAL A 94 7.51 -21.78 3.76
C VAL A 94 8.98 -21.64 3.35
N ALA A 95 9.49 -22.55 2.51
CA ALA A 95 10.85 -22.48 1.99
C ALA A 95 11.13 -21.18 1.20
N VAL A 96 10.16 -20.70 0.42
CA VAL A 96 10.30 -19.44 -0.34
C VAL A 96 10.36 -18.26 0.62
N ALA A 97 9.49 -18.22 1.63
CA ALA A 97 9.48 -17.17 2.65
C ALA A 97 10.81 -17.12 3.43
N VAL A 98 11.36 -18.28 3.79
CA VAL A 98 12.66 -18.39 4.47
C VAL A 98 13.80 -17.88 3.58
N VAL A 99 13.83 -18.24 2.30
CA VAL A 99 14.85 -17.74 1.36
C VAL A 99 14.79 -16.23 1.21
N VAL A 100 13.59 -15.67 1.02
CA VAL A 100 13.39 -14.22 0.92
C VAL A 100 13.82 -13.53 2.22
N GLY A 101 13.43 -14.09 3.37
CA GLY A 101 13.86 -13.60 4.69
C GLY A 101 15.37 -13.63 4.89
N MET A 102 16.07 -14.68 4.42
CA MET A 102 17.53 -14.75 4.47
C MET A 102 18.21 -13.70 3.59
N VAL A 103 17.70 -13.47 2.38
CA VAL A 103 18.21 -12.40 1.49
C VAL A 103 18.01 -11.05 2.14
N TRP A 104 16.85 -10.81 2.74
CA TRP A 104 16.57 -9.57 3.45
C TRP A 104 17.46 -9.38 4.69
N ALA A 105 17.65 -10.44 5.49
CA ALA A 105 18.58 -10.43 6.61
C ALA A 105 20.00 -10.05 6.16
N TRP A 106 20.46 -10.59 5.03
CA TRP A 106 21.75 -10.24 4.46
C TRP A 106 21.82 -8.77 4.04
N ILE A 107 20.76 -8.22 3.43
CA ILE A 107 20.68 -6.79 3.06
C ILE A 107 20.78 -5.91 4.31
N VAL A 108 19.96 -6.18 5.35
CA VAL A 108 19.99 -5.43 6.62
C VAL A 108 21.36 -5.52 7.26
N LEU A 109 21.95 -6.73 7.31
CA LEU A 109 23.27 -6.96 7.85
C LEU A 109 24.33 -6.14 7.11
N ALA A 110 24.30 -6.12 5.78
CA ALA A 110 25.25 -5.38 4.95
C ALA A 110 25.12 -3.87 5.16
N LEU A 111 23.90 -3.34 5.17
CA LEU A 111 23.63 -1.91 5.38
C LEU A 111 24.04 -1.45 6.78
N ASP A 112 23.65 -2.17 7.83
CA ASP A 112 23.99 -1.83 9.21
C ASP A 112 25.49 -1.94 9.47
N SER A 113 26.11 -2.99 8.94
CA SER A 113 27.57 -3.17 9.02
C SER A 113 28.32 -2.06 8.33
N TRP A 114 27.92 -1.71 7.09
CA TRP A 114 28.51 -0.63 6.33
C TRP A 114 28.38 0.69 7.09
N LEU A 115 27.22 0.96 7.66
CA LEU A 115 26.97 2.20 8.36
C LEU A 115 27.82 2.33 9.63
N VAL A 116 27.80 1.30 10.48
CA VAL A 116 28.65 1.27 11.68
C VAL A 116 30.12 1.41 11.25
N SER A 117 30.55 0.73 10.20
CA SER A 117 31.92 0.82 9.66
C SER A 117 32.31 2.24 9.21
N SER A 118 31.39 2.96 8.55
CA SER A 118 31.58 4.29 7.96
C SER A 118 31.78 5.38 9.03
N THR A 119 31.21 5.17 10.22
CA THR A 119 31.30 6.11 11.34
C THR A 119 32.62 6.00 12.10
N HIS A 120 33.34 4.87 11.98
CA HIS A 120 34.61 4.71 12.65
C HIS A 120 35.62 5.73 12.15
N GLY A 121 36.44 6.28 13.05
CA GLY A 121 37.49 7.23 12.72
C GLY A 121 37.04 8.65 12.40
N TYR A 122 35.75 8.96 12.58
CA TYR A 122 35.25 10.33 12.63
C TYR A 122 34.87 10.67 14.07
N THR A 123 35.19 11.89 14.51
CA THR A 123 34.92 12.37 15.86
C THR A 123 34.06 13.64 15.82
N GLY A 124 33.36 13.94 16.92
CA GLY A 124 32.53 15.14 17.07
C GLY A 124 31.37 15.23 16.07
N GLY A 125 31.06 16.44 15.63
CA GLY A 125 29.87 16.73 14.79
C GLY A 125 29.87 16.06 13.40
N ARG A 126 31.04 15.67 12.88
CA ARG A 126 31.12 14.92 11.60
C ARG A 126 30.57 13.51 11.75
N ALA A 127 30.83 12.85 12.88
CA ALA A 127 30.28 11.52 13.16
C ALA A 127 28.76 11.56 13.28
N VAL A 128 28.21 12.56 13.97
CA VAL A 128 26.76 12.75 14.12
C VAL A 128 26.07 12.96 12.76
N ARG A 129 26.66 13.78 11.87
CA ARG A 129 26.11 14.03 10.54
C ARG A 129 26.00 12.77 9.68
N MET A 130 26.92 11.81 9.86
CA MET A 130 26.90 10.53 9.14
C MET A 130 25.86 9.54 9.71
N LEU A 131 25.45 9.72 10.97
CA LEU A 131 24.44 8.88 11.62
C LEU A 131 22.99 9.33 11.32
N VAL A 132 22.76 10.60 10.97
CA VAL A 132 21.42 11.14 10.70
C VAL A 132 20.67 10.37 9.59
N PRO A 133 21.25 10.09 8.41
CA PRO A 133 20.57 9.30 7.38
C PRO A 133 20.14 7.91 7.86
N ARG A 134 20.90 7.27 8.77
CA ARG A 134 20.49 5.99 9.36
C ARG A 134 19.32 6.15 10.29
N LEU A 135 19.35 7.16 11.17
CA LEU A 135 18.26 7.37 12.11
C LEU A 135 16.93 7.56 11.37
N PHE A 136 16.97 8.34 10.28
CA PHE A 136 15.83 8.49 9.38
C PHE A 136 15.39 7.14 8.77
N LEU A 137 16.33 6.37 8.22
CA LEU A 137 16.04 5.04 7.68
C LEU A 137 15.48 4.09 8.76
N SER A 138 15.99 4.13 9.99
CA SER A 138 15.50 3.33 11.12
C SER A 138 14.08 3.68 11.49
N VAL A 139 13.71 4.96 11.42
CA VAL A 139 12.33 5.40 11.63
C VAL A 139 11.41 4.81 10.57
N VAL A 140 11.78 4.94 9.29
CA VAL A 140 10.96 4.43 8.19
C VAL A 140 10.82 2.91 8.26
N LEU A 141 11.93 2.18 8.43
CA LEU A 141 11.92 0.72 8.49
C LEU A 141 11.24 0.21 9.77
N GLY A 142 11.51 0.82 10.93
CA GLY A 142 10.89 0.43 12.19
C GLY A 142 9.37 0.58 12.19
N LEU A 143 8.85 1.67 11.58
CA LEU A 143 7.40 1.85 11.38
C LEU A 143 6.84 0.80 10.41
N THR A 144 7.51 0.59 9.27
CA THR A 144 7.04 -0.35 8.24
C THR A 144 7.05 -1.81 8.72
N ILE A 145 8.05 -2.20 9.51
CA ILE A 145 8.20 -3.55 10.07
C ILE A 145 7.17 -3.84 11.17
N ALA A 146 6.71 -2.79 11.88
CA ALA A 146 5.74 -2.94 12.94
C ALA A 146 4.35 -3.34 12.43
N GLU A 147 3.96 -2.88 11.25
CA GLU A 147 2.62 -3.06 10.70
C GLU A 147 2.19 -4.55 10.52
N PRO A 148 2.97 -5.44 9.88
CA PRO A 148 2.59 -6.86 9.79
C PRO A 148 2.54 -7.55 11.16
N LEU A 149 3.38 -7.16 12.11
CA LEU A 149 3.38 -7.70 13.47
C LEU A 149 2.13 -7.26 14.24
N LEU A 150 1.69 -6.01 14.06
CA LEU A 150 0.44 -5.51 14.65
C LEU A 150 -0.76 -6.29 14.17
N PHE A 151 -0.86 -6.52 12.86
CA PHE A 151 -1.96 -7.32 12.30
C PHE A 151 -1.98 -8.75 12.86
N GLN A 152 -0.82 -9.31 13.17
CA GLN A 152 -0.74 -10.67 13.71
C GLN A 152 -1.06 -10.72 15.22
N ILE A 153 -0.62 -9.71 15.98
CA ILE A 153 -0.91 -9.61 17.42
C ILE A 153 -2.39 -9.33 17.65
N PHE A 154 -2.97 -8.44 16.85
CA PHE A 154 -4.38 -8.02 16.94
C PHE A 154 -5.30 -8.80 15.99
N ASP A 155 -4.87 -9.94 15.42
CA ASP A 155 -5.66 -10.67 14.41
C ASP A 155 -7.06 -11.04 14.93
N ARG A 156 -7.17 -11.38 16.23
CA ARG A 156 -8.44 -11.73 16.85
C ARG A 156 -9.37 -10.53 16.98
N GLU A 157 -8.85 -9.41 17.47
CA GLU A 157 -9.58 -8.17 17.67
C GLU A 157 -10.01 -7.59 16.32
N ILE A 158 -9.14 -7.62 15.31
CA ILE A 158 -9.43 -7.23 13.93
C ILE A 158 -10.56 -8.10 13.36
N ARG A 159 -10.47 -9.44 13.48
CA ARG A 159 -11.53 -10.34 12.99
C ARG A 159 -12.86 -10.10 13.70
N GLN A 160 -12.83 -9.82 14.99
CA GLN A 160 -14.02 -9.51 15.76
C GLN A 160 -14.67 -8.20 15.28
N GLU A 161 -13.90 -7.12 15.14
CA GLU A 161 -14.44 -5.85 14.67
C GLU A 161 -14.95 -5.95 13.23
N MET A 162 -14.22 -6.64 12.34
CA MET A 162 -14.70 -6.90 10.98
C MET A 162 -15.98 -7.74 10.95
N ALA A 163 -16.16 -8.68 11.88
CA ALA A 163 -17.39 -9.47 11.97
C ALA A 163 -18.57 -8.59 12.41
N VAL A 164 -18.37 -7.75 13.44
CA VAL A 164 -19.39 -6.83 13.95
C VAL A 164 -19.75 -5.77 12.90
N SER A 165 -18.75 -5.18 12.24
CA SER A 165 -18.96 -4.21 11.16
C SER A 165 -19.73 -4.83 9.99
N ARG A 166 -19.38 -6.06 9.55
CA ARG A 166 -20.15 -6.77 8.51
C ARG A 166 -21.59 -7.06 8.94
N GLU A 167 -21.81 -7.44 10.19
CA GLU A 167 -23.16 -7.68 10.70
C GLU A 167 -24.00 -6.40 10.70
N ARG A 168 -23.43 -5.26 11.13
CA ARG A 168 -24.08 -3.94 11.05
C ARG A 168 -24.39 -3.55 9.61
N ASP A 169 -23.41 -3.64 8.71
CA ASP A 169 -23.60 -3.30 7.29
C ASP A 169 -24.71 -4.14 6.64
N LEU A 170 -24.76 -5.44 6.93
CA LEU A 170 -25.81 -6.33 6.42
C LEU A 170 -27.17 -6.03 7.04
N ALA A 171 -27.21 -5.67 8.33
CA ALA A 171 -28.43 -5.26 9.02
C ALA A 171 -28.99 -3.95 8.44
N ASP A 172 -28.13 -2.96 8.22
CA ASP A 172 -28.50 -1.66 7.63
C ASP A 172 -28.99 -1.85 6.19
N PHE A 173 -28.24 -2.63 5.38
CA PHE A 173 -28.65 -2.98 4.02
C PHE A 173 -30.01 -3.70 3.99
N ARG A 174 -30.23 -4.67 4.89
CA ARG A 174 -31.51 -5.35 5.05
C ARG A 174 -32.62 -4.37 5.47
N GLY A 175 -32.31 -3.42 6.34
CA GLY A 175 -33.22 -2.35 6.78
C GLY A 175 -33.69 -1.53 5.59
N HIS A 176 -32.75 -0.98 4.80
CA HIS A 176 -33.06 -0.21 3.59
C HIS A 176 -33.91 -1.00 2.58
N LEU A 177 -33.59 -2.28 2.35
CA LEU A 177 -34.42 -3.13 1.49
C LEU A 177 -35.83 -3.34 2.05
N THR A 178 -35.98 -3.47 3.37
CA THR A 178 -37.29 -3.68 4.00
C THR A 178 -38.13 -2.40 3.97
N ASP A 179 -37.52 -1.25 4.22
CA ASP A 179 -38.19 0.06 4.25
C ASP A 179 -38.65 0.52 2.86
N CYS A 180 -37.88 0.17 1.83
CA CYS A 180 -38.20 0.46 0.44
C CYS A 180 -39.11 -0.59 -0.21
N ASN A 181 -39.31 -1.77 0.39
CA ASN A 181 -40.17 -2.81 -0.15
C ASN A 181 -41.11 -3.34 0.94
N PRO A 182 -42.11 -2.53 1.33
CA PRO A 182 -42.95 -2.85 2.47
C PRO A 182 -43.83 -4.05 2.16
N LEU A 183 -43.94 -4.94 3.16
CA LEU A 183 -44.69 -6.19 3.10
C LEU A 183 -46.20 -6.02 2.89
N ASP A 184 -46.71 -4.80 3.09
CA ASP A 184 -48.11 -4.44 2.93
C ASP A 184 -48.45 -3.94 1.51
N GLY A 185 -47.43 -3.80 0.65
CA GLY A 185 -47.54 -3.42 -0.75
C GLY A 185 -47.62 -1.91 -1.00
N GLN A 186 -47.31 -1.06 -0.02
CA GLN A 186 -47.28 0.39 -0.27
C GLN A 186 -46.23 0.76 -1.32
N ASP A 187 -46.65 1.59 -2.28
CA ASP A 187 -45.77 2.14 -3.31
C ASP A 187 -44.74 3.10 -2.69
N THR A 188 -43.46 2.77 -2.85
CA THR A 188 -42.31 3.56 -2.38
C THR A 188 -41.53 4.20 -3.52
N THR A 189 -41.95 4.02 -4.78
CA THR A 189 -41.23 4.48 -5.97
C THR A 189 -41.03 6.00 -6.02
N LYS A 190 -41.87 6.75 -5.30
CA LYS A 190 -41.77 8.21 -5.17
C LYS A 190 -40.70 8.68 -4.18
N ARG A 191 -40.17 7.79 -3.33
CA ARG A 191 -39.11 8.12 -2.37
C ARG A 191 -37.75 8.06 -3.09
N GLY A 192 -37.10 9.21 -3.25
CA GLY A 192 -35.82 9.30 -3.95
C GLY A 192 -34.71 8.43 -3.34
N GLU A 193 -34.74 8.21 -2.03
CA GLU A 193 -33.82 7.34 -1.28
C GLU A 193 -33.94 5.84 -1.62
N CYS A 194 -35.05 5.42 -2.23
CA CYS A 194 -35.32 4.01 -2.53
C CYS A 194 -34.88 3.57 -3.93
N GLY A 195 -34.26 4.46 -4.73
CA GLY A 195 -33.89 4.16 -6.12
C GLY A 195 -33.08 2.88 -6.29
N ASP A 196 -32.05 2.69 -5.44
CA ASP A 196 -31.15 1.53 -5.51
C ASP A 196 -31.67 0.29 -4.75
N PHE A 197 -32.69 0.46 -3.91
CA PHE A 197 -33.21 -0.58 -3.01
C PHE A 197 -34.57 -1.14 -3.45
N HIS A 198 -35.25 -0.49 -4.39
CA HIS A 198 -36.53 -0.94 -4.90
C HIS A 198 -36.38 -2.21 -5.76
N MET A 199 -37.21 -3.21 -5.50
CA MET A 199 -37.22 -4.48 -6.24
C MET A 199 -38.56 -4.71 -6.92
N THR A 200 -38.50 -5.28 -8.13
CA THR A 200 -39.70 -5.65 -8.88
C THR A 200 -40.22 -7.00 -8.39
N VAL A 201 -41.20 -6.98 -7.49
CA VAL A 201 -41.89 -8.20 -7.02
C VAL A 201 -43.31 -8.25 -7.59
N PRO A 202 -43.75 -9.37 -8.21
CA PRO A 202 -45.09 -9.48 -8.76
C PRO A 202 -46.19 -9.40 -7.70
N GLY A 203 -47.32 -8.76 -8.03
CA GLY A 203 -48.58 -8.90 -7.28
C GLY A 203 -48.82 -7.85 -6.20
N GLU A 204 -48.77 -6.57 -6.55
CA GLU A 204 -48.98 -5.44 -5.63
C GLU A 204 -50.40 -5.47 -4.98
N PRO A 205 -50.53 -5.72 -3.67
CA PRO A 205 -51.83 -5.84 -2.99
C PRO A 205 -52.50 -4.48 -2.68
N ALA A 206 -51.85 -3.35 -2.99
CA ALA A 206 -52.34 -2.01 -2.68
C ALA A 206 -53.67 -1.69 -3.38
N SER A 207 -53.80 -2.04 -4.66
CA SER A 207 -55.03 -1.82 -5.44
C SER A 207 -56.22 -2.59 -4.85
N ILE A 208 -56.01 -3.85 -4.46
CA ILE A 208 -57.04 -4.70 -3.85
C ILE A 208 -57.51 -4.14 -2.51
N LYS A 209 -56.58 -3.62 -1.68
CA LYS A 209 -56.94 -2.94 -0.43
C LYS A 209 -57.81 -1.71 -0.70
N GLN A 210 -57.44 -0.90 -1.68
CA GLN A 210 -58.21 0.29 -2.03
C GLN A 210 -59.64 -0.08 -2.48
N ASP A 211 -59.78 -1.09 -3.35
CA ASP A 211 -61.08 -1.57 -3.82
C ASP A 211 -61.99 -2.06 -2.67
N ILE A 212 -61.44 -2.80 -1.71
CA ILE A 212 -62.19 -3.24 -0.52
C ILE A 212 -62.65 -2.03 0.30
N THR A 213 -61.81 -1.02 0.43
CA THR A 213 -62.12 0.22 1.18
C THR A 213 -63.26 0.98 0.50
N ASP A 214 -63.21 1.12 -0.82
CA ASP A 214 -64.22 1.78 -1.63
C ASP A 214 -65.57 1.04 -1.60
N ILE A 215 -65.54 -0.30 -1.68
CA ILE A 215 -66.74 -1.14 -1.54
C ILE A 215 -67.34 -0.98 -0.14
N THR A 216 -66.52 -1.00 0.91
CA THR A 216 -66.97 -0.85 2.30
C THR A 216 -67.63 0.53 2.53
N ALA A 217 -67.07 1.58 1.93
CA ALA A 217 -67.66 2.91 1.96
C ALA A 217 -69.00 2.94 1.19
N ALA A 218 -69.09 2.28 0.03
CA ALA A 218 -70.31 2.20 -0.77
C ALA A 218 -71.43 1.40 -0.07
N THR A 219 -71.10 0.28 0.60
CA THR A 219 -72.08 -0.50 1.38
C THR A 219 -72.61 0.28 2.57
N THR A 220 -71.75 1.04 3.27
CA THR A 220 -72.17 1.91 4.39
C THR A 220 -73.17 2.97 3.94
N ARG A 221 -72.92 3.59 2.77
CA ARG A 221 -73.85 4.58 2.19
C ARG A 221 -75.20 3.96 1.83
N LEU A 222 -75.22 2.75 1.29
CA LEU A 222 -76.47 2.03 0.99
C LEU A 222 -77.22 1.64 2.26
N ASP A 223 -76.52 1.22 3.32
CA ASP A 223 -77.10 0.89 4.62
C ASP A 223 -77.82 2.10 5.25
N GLU A 224 -77.21 3.28 5.18
CA GLU A 224 -77.82 4.52 5.66
C GLU A 224 -79.07 4.90 4.87
N GLN A 225 -79.05 4.72 3.55
CA GLN A 225 -80.23 4.92 2.69
C GLN A 225 -81.34 3.94 3.07
N ILE A 226 -81.05 2.64 3.12
CA ILE A 226 -82.00 1.58 3.48
C ILE A 226 -82.63 1.89 4.85
N LYS A 227 -81.82 2.27 5.84
CA LYS A 227 -82.31 2.67 7.16
C LYS A 227 -83.29 3.84 7.08
N THR A 228 -82.95 4.90 6.35
CA THR A 228 -83.82 6.08 6.18
C THR A 228 -85.17 5.71 5.56
N TYR A 229 -85.18 4.85 4.55
CA TYR A 229 -86.42 4.35 3.95
C TYR A 229 -87.23 3.48 4.92
N ASN A 230 -86.57 2.58 5.67
CA ASN A 230 -87.22 1.71 6.64
C ASN A 230 -87.81 2.50 7.83
N ASP A 231 -87.12 3.53 8.31
CA ASP A 231 -87.62 4.44 9.35
C ASP A 231 -88.87 5.19 8.85
N THR A 232 -88.84 5.69 7.61
CA THR A 232 -90.00 6.34 6.97
C THR A 232 -91.18 5.39 6.80
N LEU A 233 -90.92 4.16 6.34
CA LEU A 233 -91.93 3.12 6.22
C LEU A 233 -92.52 2.75 7.58
N GLY A 234 -91.69 2.65 8.62
CA GLY A 234 -92.13 2.43 10.00
C GLY A 234 -93.08 3.51 10.49
N GLY A 235 -92.78 4.78 10.23
CA GLY A 235 -93.67 5.89 10.57
C GLY A 235 -95.02 5.87 9.82
N LYS A 236 -95.02 5.48 8.54
CA LYS A 236 -96.26 5.28 7.75
C LYS A 236 -97.08 4.11 8.28
N LEU A 237 -96.45 2.98 8.57
CA LEU A 237 -97.09 1.81 9.18
C LEU A 237 -97.71 2.12 10.55
N GLU A 238 -97.02 2.92 11.37
CA GLU A 238 -97.57 3.39 12.66
C GLU A 238 -98.83 4.23 12.45
N THR A 239 -98.77 5.15 11.49
CA THR A 239 -99.91 6.01 11.14
C THR A 239 -101.07 5.18 10.62
N GLU A 240 -100.83 4.24 9.72
CA GLU A 240 -101.84 3.28 9.23
C GLU A 240 -102.46 2.50 10.39
N ARG A 241 -101.63 1.92 11.27
CA ARG A 241 -102.11 1.15 12.43
C ARG A 241 -102.99 1.98 13.36
N ARG A 242 -102.63 3.25 13.59
CA ARG A 242 -103.39 4.18 14.42
C ARG A 242 -104.70 4.60 13.76
N GLU A 243 -104.69 4.95 12.48
CA GLU A 243 -105.89 5.44 11.78
C GLU A 243 -106.88 4.31 11.45
N CYS A 244 -106.39 3.08 11.27
CA CYS A 244 -107.20 1.90 10.97
C CYS A 244 -107.65 1.10 12.21
N ALA A 245 -107.33 1.58 13.41
CA ALA A 245 -107.72 0.94 14.66
C ALA A 245 -109.25 0.87 14.80
N LYS A 246 -109.75 -0.20 15.44
CA LYS A 246 -111.20 -0.51 15.52
C LYS A 246 -112.03 0.58 16.19
N ASP A 247 -111.42 1.35 17.08
CA ASP A 247 -112.03 2.48 17.79
C ASP A 247 -112.29 3.70 16.88
N ARG A 248 -111.69 3.76 15.69
CA ARG A 248 -111.88 4.83 14.69
C ARG A 248 -112.76 4.43 13.51
N TRP A 249 -113.38 3.26 13.56
CA TRP A 249 -114.27 2.78 12.51
C TRP A 249 -115.55 3.60 12.45
N ILE A 250 -116.10 3.76 11.25
CA ILE A 250 -117.33 4.50 10.99
C ILE A 250 -118.46 3.52 10.64
N ARG A 251 -119.69 3.90 10.93
CA ARG A 251 -120.87 3.07 10.60
C ARG A 251 -121.27 3.32 9.15
N ARG A 252 -121.18 2.29 8.30
CA ARG A 252 -121.51 2.36 6.86
C ARG A 252 -122.52 1.24 6.55
N GLY A 253 -123.77 1.60 6.24
CA GLY A 253 -124.86 0.62 6.04
C GLY A 253 -125.20 -0.18 7.30
N ASN A 254 -125.29 -1.51 7.17
CA ASN A 254 -125.62 -2.45 8.27
C ASN A 254 -124.37 -3.01 8.99
N GLY A 255 -123.18 -2.43 8.76
CA GLY A 255 -121.91 -2.90 9.32
C GLY A 255 -120.99 -1.76 9.78
N TRP A 256 -119.87 -2.14 10.38
CA TRP A 256 -118.75 -1.24 10.66
C TRP A 256 -117.75 -1.30 9.51
N ASP A 257 -117.23 -0.15 9.12
CA ASP A 257 -116.25 -0.03 8.04
C ASP A 257 -115.11 0.91 8.44
N THR A 258 -113.97 0.80 7.75
CA THR A 258 -112.83 1.68 7.97
C THR A 258 -113.15 3.12 7.54
N SER A 259 -112.54 4.08 8.21
CA SER A 259 -112.65 5.49 7.83
C SER A 259 -111.93 5.78 6.51
N GLU A 260 -112.35 6.84 5.81
CA GLU A 260 -111.63 7.34 4.62
C GLU A 260 -110.16 7.70 4.94
N THR A 261 -109.89 8.14 6.18
CA THR A 261 -108.52 8.41 6.65
C THR A 261 -107.68 7.14 6.78
N CYS A 262 -108.27 6.01 7.19
CA CYS A 262 -107.61 4.70 7.19
C CYS A 262 -107.33 4.23 5.76
N GLU A 263 -108.30 4.34 4.85
CA GLU A 263 -108.11 3.97 3.43
C GLU A 263 -106.98 4.80 2.80
N ARG A 264 -106.92 6.11 3.09
CA ARG A 264 -105.83 7.00 2.63
C ARG A 264 -104.47 6.63 3.24
N ALA A 265 -104.41 6.29 4.53
CA ALA A 265 -103.18 5.85 5.18
C ALA A 265 -102.66 4.51 4.61
N ARG A 266 -103.55 3.55 4.34
CA ARG A 266 -103.21 2.30 3.63
C ARG A 266 -102.68 2.54 2.23
N ALA A 267 -103.35 3.41 1.47
CA ALA A 267 -102.93 3.76 0.12
C ALA A 267 -101.54 4.42 0.14
N ASP A 268 -101.28 5.31 1.10
CA ASP A 268 -99.98 5.96 1.29
C ASP A 268 -98.86 4.96 1.66
N THR A 269 -99.11 4.03 2.58
CA THR A 269 -98.14 2.95 2.89
C THR A 269 -97.87 2.08 1.66
N SER A 270 -98.91 1.68 0.94
CA SER A 270 -98.79 0.77 -0.22
C SER A 270 -98.06 1.44 -1.38
N ALA A 271 -98.42 2.69 -1.69
CA ALA A 271 -97.73 3.51 -2.69
C ALA A 271 -96.26 3.72 -2.30
N TYR A 272 -95.96 3.94 -1.01
CA TYR A 272 -94.57 4.06 -0.56
C TYR A 272 -93.80 2.76 -0.74
N LYS A 273 -94.37 1.60 -0.42
CA LYS A 273 -93.71 0.30 -0.65
C LYS A 273 -93.38 0.07 -2.13
N GLU A 274 -94.33 0.33 -3.02
CA GLU A 274 -94.17 0.16 -4.47
C GLU A 274 -93.18 1.14 -5.09
N THR A 275 -93.15 2.39 -4.60
CA THR A 275 -92.27 3.44 -5.15
C THR A 275 -90.91 3.51 -4.46
N SER A 276 -90.75 2.88 -3.30
CA SER A 276 -89.47 2.88 -2.58
C SER A 276 -88.40 2.11 -3.35
N LYS A 277 -87.16 2.58 -3.27
CA LYS A 277 -86.00 1.93 -3.90
C LYS A 277 -85.33 0.90 -2.99
N VAL A 278 -85.96 0.51 -1.88
CA VAL A 278 -85.35 -0.33 -0.83
C VAL A 278 -84.88 -1.66 -1.39
N ALA A 279 -85.75 -2.39 -2.11
CA ALA A 279 -85.38 -3.67 -2.71
C ALA A 279 -84.20 -3.55 -3.69
N ALA A 280 -84.12 -2.45 -4.44
CA ALA A 280 -83.01 -2.19 -5.34
C ALA A 280 -81.70 -1.88 -4.60
N TYR A 281 -81.76 -1.13 -3.49
CA TYR A 281 -80.59 -0.86 -2.65
C TYR A 281 -80.11 -2.10 -1.92
N GLU A 282 -81.03 -2.93 -1.40
CA GLU A 282 -80.70 -4.21 -0.77
C GLU A 282 -80.01 -5.17 -1.76
N ALA A 283 -80.53 -5.27 -2.99
CA ALA A 283 -79.91 -6.08 -4.04
C ALA A 283 -78.50 -5.57 -4.39
N LYS A 284 -78.33 -4.24 -4.57
CA LYS A 284 -77.03 -3.64 -4.87
C LYS A 284 -76.03 -3.79 -3.72
N ARG A 285 -76.51 -3.70 -2.48
CA ARG A 285 -75.71 -3.94 -1.28
C ARG A 285 -75.23 -5.38 -1.23
N ALA A 286 -76.11 -6.36 -1.46
CA ALA A 286 -75.74 -7.78 -1.48
C ALA A 286 -74.69 -8.07 -2.57
N GLU A 287 -74.82 -7.46 -3.75
CA GLU A 287 -73.83 -7.55 -4.83
C GLU A 287 -72.46 -7.00 -4.40
N LEU A 288 -72.42 -5.81 -3.80
CA LEU A 288 -71.18 -5.19 -3.33
C LEU A 288 -70.51 -5.99 -2.20
N VAL A 289 -71.29 -6.52 -1.26
CA VAL A 289 -70.78 -7.42 -0.21
C VAL A 289 -70.18 -8.68 -0.82
N GLY A 290 -70.83 -9.29 -1.82
CA GLY A 290 -70.30 -10.43 -2.55
C GLY A 290 -68.96 -10.13 -3.23
N LYS A 291 -68.85 -8.99 -3.91
CA LYS A 291 -67.59 -8.50 -4.51
C LYS A 291 -66.49 -8.29 -3.46
N GLY A 292 -66.83 -7.68 -2.32
CA GLY A 292 -65.91 -7.45 -1.21
C GLY A 292 -65.33 -8.75 -0.63
N ASN A 293 -66.14 -9.80 -0.51
CA ASN A 293 -65.67 -11.11 -0.03
C ASN A 293 -64.66 -11.75 -1.00
N VAL A 294 -64.94 -11.73 -2.31
CA VAL A 294 -64.03 -12.25 -3.34
C VAL A 294 -62.69 -11.50 -3.34
N LEU A 295 -62.73 -10.17 -3.24
CA LEU A 295 -61.52 -9.35 -3.14
C LEU A 295 -60.75 -9.61 -1.84
N SER A 296 -61.45 -9.84 -0.73
CA SER A 296 -60.82 -10.17 0.56
C SER A 296 -60.07 -11.49 0.50
N GLU A 297 -60.64 -12.51 -0.14
CA GLU A 297 -59.96 -13.79 -0.36
C GLU A 297 -58.74 -13.64 -1.29
N ARG A 298 -58.90 -12.87 -2.38
CA ARG A 298 -57.78 -12.55 -3.28
C ARG A 298 -56.67 -11.78 -2.55
N LEU A 299 -57.00 -10.85 -1.66
CA LEU A 299 -56.04 -10.09 -0.87
C LEU A 299 -55.23 -11.01 0.05
N ILE A 300 -55.87 -11.98 0.68
CA ILE A 300 -55.18 -12.96 1.53
C ILE A 300 -54.18 -13.76 0.71
N ASN A 301 -54.62 -14.36 -0.40
CA ASN A 301 -53.79 -15.22 -1.25
C ASN A 301 -52.64 -14.43 -1.92
N THR A 302 -52.92 -13.24 -2.43
CA THR A 302 -51.92 -12.37 -3.06
C THR A 302 -50.97 -11.81 -2.01
N GLY A 303 -51.49 -11.40 -0.84
CA GLY A 303 -50.70 -10.84 0.25
C GLY A 303 -49.78 -11.87 0.93
N THR A 304 -50.17 -13.14 1.05
CA THR A 304 -49.25 -14.19 1.54
C THR A 304 -48.14 -14.47 0.54
N ALA A 305 -48.47 -14.63 -0.74
CA ALA A 305 -47.48 -14.83 -1.81
C ALA A 305 -46.50 -13.65 -1.89
N TYR A 306 -47.03 -12.42 -1.97
CA TYR A 306 -46.24 -11.19 -2.02
C TYR A 306 -45.27 -11.06 -0.84
N ARG A 307 -45.73 -11.28 0.40
CA ARG A 307 -44.86 -11.22 1.60
C ARG A 307 -43.74 -12.25 1.56
N THR A 308 -44.05 -13.46 1.12
CA THR A 308 -43.05 -14.53 0.99
C THR A 308 -42.04 -14.19 -0.11
N ASP A 309 -42.50 -13.69 -1.26
CA ASP A 309 -41.63 -13.35 -2.39
C ASP A 309 -40.73 -12.15 -2.09
N VAL A 310 -41.26 -11.09 -1.46
CA VAL A 310 -40.45 -9.95 -0.99
C VAL A 310 -39.40 -10.42 0.01
N LYS A 311 -39.79 -11.20 1.03
CA LYS A 311 -38.83 -11.70 2.03
C LYS A 311 -37.74 -12.54 1.38
N LYS A 312 -38.11 -13.43 0.45
CA LYS A 312 -37.16 -14.27 -0.29
C LYS A 312 -36.22 -13.44 -1.15
N ALA A 313 -36.71 -12.39 -1.81
CA ALA A 313 -35.89 -11.48 -2.59
C ALA A 313 -34.90 -10.68 -1.72
N ILE A 314 -35.35 -10.18 -0.56
CA ILE A 314 -34.49 -9.53 0.43
C ILE A 314 -33.41 -10.49 0.92
N ASP A 315 -33.80 -11.71 1.33
CA ASP A 315 -32.85 -12.72 1.82
C ASP A 315 -31.83 -13.10 0.74
N ALA A 316 -32.23 -13.21 -0.52
CA ALA A 316 -31.33 -13.46 -1.65
C ALA A 316 -30.34 -12.30 -1.87
N LYS A 317 -30.80 -11.05 -1.80
CA LYS A 317 -29.94 -9.86 -1.93
C LYS A 317 -28.96 -9.72 -0.77
N VAL A 318 -29.39 -10.01 0.45
CA VAL A 318 -28.51 -10.01 1.63
C VAL A 318 -27.46 -11.12 1.51
N ALA A 319 -27.83 -12.32 1.06
CA ALA A 319 -26.88 -13.41 0.84
C ALA A 319 -25.86 -13.10 -0.28
N GLU A 320 -26.32 -12.47 -1.37
CA GLU A 320 -25.45 -11.95 -2.45
C GLU A 320 -24.44 -10.93 -1.90
N ARG A 321 -24.90 -9.97 -1.09
CA ARG A 321 -24.01 -8.98 -0.46
C ARG A 321 -23.03 -9.62 0.52
N GLN A 322 -23.50 -10.56 1.35
CA GLN A 322 -22.67 -11.26 2.33
C GLN A 322 -21.55 -12.06 1.66
N THR A 323 -21.84 -12.76 0.56
CA THR A 323 -20.81 -13.49 -0.20
C THR A 323 -19.79 -12.54 -0.85
N SER A 324 -20.22 -11.37 -1.31
CA SER A 324 -19.30 -10.37 -1.85
C SER A 324 -18.32 -9.81 -0.78
N GLN A 325 -18.75 -9.72 0.48
CA GLN A 325 -17.97 -9.19 1.61
C GLN A 325 -17.02 -10.22 2.26
N GLN A 326 -16.97 -11.47 1.79
CA GLN A 326 -16.07 -12.49 2.34
C GLN A 326 -14.59 -12.29 1.96
N HIS A 327 -14.29 -11.41 1.01
CA HIS A 327 -12.91 -11.13 0.62
C HIS A 327 -12.28 -10.15 1.61
N ASP A 328 -11.54 -10.69 2.57
CA ASP A 328 -10.80 -9.90 3.58
C ASP A 328 -9.62 -9.15 2.92
N GLY A 329 -9.85 -7.91 2.51
CA GLY A 329 -8.80 -7.04 1.96
C GLY A 329 -7.86 -6.47 3.04
N LEU A 330 -6.61 -6.16 2.67
CA LEU A 330 -5.63 -5.52 3.57
C LEU A 330 -6.13 -4.17 4.10
N LEU A 331 -6.80 -3.37 3.25
CA LEU A 331 -7.37 -2.08 3.65
C LEU A 331 -8.44 -2.22 4.72
N LEU A 332 -9.29 -3.26 4.63
CA LEU A 332 -10.33 -3.52 5.63
C LEU A 332 -9.70 -3.90 6.98
N ARG A 333 -8.61 -4.69 6.96
CA ARG A 333 -7.85 -5.02 8.18
C ARG A 333 -7.18 -3.80 8.79
N ALA A 334 -6.67 -2.88 7.97
CA ALA A 334 -6.08 -1.62 8.43
C ALA A 334 -7.12 -0.72 9.09
N ASP A 335 -8.30 -0.56 8.46
CA ASP A 335 -9.41 0.21 9.01
C ASP A 335 -9.93 -0.37 10.33
N ALA A 336 -10.13 -1.69 10.37
CA ALA A 336 -10.53 -2.40 11.58
C ALA A 336 -9.47 -2.28 12.70
N LEU A 337 -8.18 -2.44 12.39
CA LEU A 337 -7.11 -2.23 13.37
C LEU A 337 -7.13 -0.80 13.91
N SER A 338 -7.33 0.19 13.04
CA SER A 338 -7.41 1.60 13.47
C SER A 338 -8.59 1.81 14.42
N THR A 339 -9.77 1.27 14.09
CA THR A 339 -10.97 1.37 14.93
C THR A 339 -10.75 0.70 16.29
N VAL A 340 -10.17 -0.51 16.31
CA VAL A 340 -9.79 -1.22 17.54
C VAL A 340 -8.83 -0.38 18.37
N ALA A 341 -7.75 0.12 17.77
CA ALA A 341 -6.73 0.90 18.46
C ALA A 341 -7.29 2.19 19.08
N TRP A 342 -8.21 2.89 18.41
CA TRP A 342 -8.81 4.11 18.95
C TRP A 342 -9.95 3.86 19.95
N SER A 343 -10.60 2.69 19.88
CA SER A 343 -11.71 2.33 20.78
C SER A 343 -11.24 1.81 22.15
N ASP A 344 -10.06 1.17 22.22
CA ASP A 344 -9.50 0.61 23.45
C ASP A 344 -8.14 1.24 23.80
N GLY A 345 -8.06 1.83 25.00
CA GLY A 345 -6.84 2.50 25.45
C GLY A 345 -5.64 1.56 25.61
N PHE A 346 -5.88 0.28 25.94
CA PHE A 346 -4.82 -0.72 26.03
C PHE A 346 -4.28 -1.11 24.65
N ALA A 347 -5.17 -1.33 23.67
CA ALA A 347 -4.77 -1.55 22.27
C ALA A 347 -3.95 -0.38 21.71
N LEU A 348 -4.37 0.87 21.98
CA LEU A 348 -3.61 2.06 21.59
C LEU A 348 -2.21 2.06 22.20
N PHE A 349 -2.11 1.82 23.50
CA PHE A 349 -0.85 1.74 24.23
C PHE A 349 0.06 0.67 23.63
N MET A 350 -0.46 -0.54 23.39
CA MET A 350 0.28 -1.65 22.80
C MET A 350 0.76 -1.34 21.38
N MET A 351 -0.06 -0.66 20.57
CA MET A 351 0.33 -0.21 19.23
C MET A 351 1.55 0.72 19.30
N PHE A 352 1.50 1.77 20.14
CA PHE A 352 2.63 2.69 20.30
C PHE A 352 3.85 2.01 20.93
N LEU A 353 3.64 1.14 21.92
CA LEU A 353 4.70 0.37 22.56
C LEU A 353 5.45 -0.50 21.55
N LEU A 354 4.73 -1.23 20.69
CA LEU A 354 5.34 -2.10 19.70
C LEU A 354 6.14 -1.31 18.66
N HIS A 355 5.58 -0.22 18.14
CA HIS A 355 6.32 0.68 17.25
C HIS A 355 7.57 1.24 17.92
N ALA A 356 7.46 1.70 19.17
CA ALA A 356 8.60 2.23 19.91
C ALA A 356 9.68 1.17 20.14
N VAL A 357 9.30 -0.05 20.52
CA VAL A 357 10.25 -1.16 20.74
C VAL A 357 10.96 -1.54 19.44
N LEU A 358 10.23 -1.71 18.34
CA LEU A 358 10.83 -2.08 17.05
C LEU A 358 11.72 -0.97 16.49
N LEU A 359 11.30 0.29 16.64
CA LEU A 359 12.11 1.45 16.31
C LEU A 359 13.41 1.49 17.12
N LEU A 360 13.34 1.26 18.43
CA LEU A 360 14.50 1.25 19.32
C LEU A 360 15.46 0.11 18.98
N VAL A 361 14.94 -1.06 18.62
CA VAL A 361 15.74 -2.21 18.20
C VAL A 361 16.47 -1.89 16.90
N ASP A 362 15.79 -1.34 15.89
CA ASP A 362 16.45 -1.01 14.61
C ASP A 362 17.37 0.22 14.71
N ALA A 363 17.10 1.15 15.62
CA ALA A 363 17.97 2.28 15.92
C ALA A 363 19.13 1.91 16.86
N MET A 364 19.14 0.71 17.44
CA MET A 364 20.12 0.29 18.45
C MET A 364 21.58 0.44 17.98
N PRO A 365 21.97 0.08 16.74
CA PRO A 365 23.35 0.28 16.28
C PRO A 365 23.81 1.74 16.33
N VAL A 366 22.92 2.68 15.99
CA VAL A 366 23.19 4.12 16.01
C VAL A 366 23.19 4.65 17.43
N LEU A 367 22.18 4.30 18.22
CA LEU A 367 22.05 4.74 19.61
C LEU A 367 23.26 4.27 20.43
N ALA A 368 23.69 3.03 20.24
CA ALA A 368 24.85 2.47 20.92
C ALA A 368 26.14 3.24 20.60
N LYS A 369 26.30 3.71 19.36
CA LYS A 369 27.45 4.53 18.93
C LYS A 369 27.35 5.97 19.43
N MET A 370 26.15 6.54 19.48
CA MET A 370 25.93 7.89 20.01
C MET A 370 26.19 7.96 21.53
N MET A 371 25.70 6.96 22.27
CA MET A 371 25.85 6.90 23.73
C MET A 371 27.30 6.64 24.17
N SER A 372 28.08 5.89 23.38
CA SER A 372 29.45 5.51 23.77
C SER A 372 30.50 6.58 23.52
N GLY A 373 30.20 7.60 22.71
CA GLY A 373 31.17 8.59 22.28
C GLY A 373 32.33 8.03 21.42
N PRO A 374 33.32 8.88 21.07
CA PRO A 374 34.51 8.47 20.32
C PRO A 374 35.38 7.53 21.15
N SER A 375 35.78 6.41 20.57
CA SER A 375 36.65 5.45 21.23
C SER A 375 38.14 5.67 20.97
N GLU A 376 38.99 4.98 21.73
CA GLU A 376 40.44 4.98 21.45
C GLU A 376 40.77 4.29 20.12
N TYR A 377 40.02 3.24 19.74
CA TYR A 377 40.09 2.68 18.39
C TYR A 377 39.75 3.72 17.32
N ASP A 378 38.69 4.53 17.50
CA ASP A 378 38.29 5.56 16.53
C ASP A 378 39.38 6.63 16.38
N ARG A 379 39.99 7.06 17.49
CA ARG A 379 41.09 8.04 17.47
C ARG A 379 42.28 7.51 16.69
N ARG A 380 42.76 6.30 17.01
CA ARG A 380 43.88 5.66 16.30
C ARG A 380 43.58 5.34 14.84
N LEU A 381 42.33 5.01 14.52
CA LEU A 381 41.90 4.82 13.14
C LEU A 381 41.97 6.13 12.36
N GLY A 382 41.55 7.23 12.98
CA GLY A 382 41.69 8.59 12.45
C GLY A 382 43.14 8.94 12.19
N GLU A 383 44.01 8.81 13.20
CA GLU A 383 45.45 9.08 13.09
C GLU A 383 46.12 8.27 11.98
N ARG A 384 45.80 6.96 11.89
CA ARG A 384 46.36 6.09 10.84
C ARG A 384 45.87 6.47 9.44
N ARG A 385 44.61 6.91 9.31
CA ARG A 385 44.08 7.41 8.03
C ARG A 385 44.77 8.72 7.62
N GLU A 386 44.99 9.63 8.57
CA GLU A 386 45.71 10.88 8.32
C GLU A 386 47.17 10.65 7.95
N ALA A 387 47.86 9.74 8.65
CA ALA A 387 49.23 9.36 8.34
C ALA A 387 49.34 8.73 6.93
N ASN A 388 48.46 7.79 6.60
CA ASN A 388 48.43 7.19 5.26
C ASN A 388 48.13 8.23 4.17
N LYS A 389 47.25 9.20 4.45
CA LYS A 389 46.97 10.29 3.52
C LYS A 389 48.20 11.17 3.29
N ARG A 390 48.95 11.50 4.35
CA ARG A 390 50.20 12.27 4.25
C ARG A 390 51.24 11.54 3.41
N ILE A 391 51.52 10.27 3.72
CA ILE A 391 52.47 9.45 2.96
C ILE A 391 52.07 9.39 1.48
N HIS A 392 50.79 9.17 1.18
CA HIS A 392 50.34 9.13 -0.21
C HIS A 392 50.52 10.45 -0.95
N LEU A 393 50.33 11.59 -0.28
CA LEU A 393 50.57 12.90 -0.87
C LEU A 393 52.07 13.14 -1.10
N GLU A 394 52.91 12.75 -0.15
CA GLU A 394 54.37 12.83 -0.27
C GLU A 394 54.89 11.94 -1.42
N ASP A 395 54.39 10.71 -1.55
CA ASP A 395 54.71 9.81 -2.66
C ASP A 395 54.28 10.41 -4.02
N GLN A 396 53.09 11.02 -4.08
CA GLN A 396 52.63 11.72 -5.28
C GLN A 396 53.52 12.92 -5.63
N GLU A 397 54.00 13.68 -4.64
CA GLU A 397 54.92 14.80 -4.86
C GLU A 397 56.29 14.31 -5.33
N ALA A 398 56.83 13.25 -4.72
CA ALA A 398 58.09 12.64 -5.13
C ALA A 398 58.03 12.15 -6.58
N GLN A 399 56.93 11.47 -6.95
CA GLN A 399 56.72 11.01 -8.32
C GLN A 399 56.67 12.16 -9.32
N ARG A 400 55.93 13.25 -9.00
CA ARG A 400 55.88 14.44 -9.86
C ARG A 400 57.25 15.08 -10.07
N ARG A 401 58.11 15.08 -9.05
CA ARG A 401 59.49 15.60 -9.19
C ARG A 401 60.33 14.74 -10.11
N VAL A 402 60.21 13.42 -10.00
CA VAL A 402 60.91 12.49 -10.91
C VAL A 402 60.43 12.68 -12.35
N ASP A 403 59.11 12.75 -12.56
CA ASP A 403 58.53 12.93 -13.90
C ASP A 403 58.93 14.29 -14.52
N ALA A 404 59.05 15.35 -13.72
CA ALA A 404 59.52 16.66 -14.17
C ALA A 404 60.99 16.62 -14.63
N ILE A 405 61.87 15.99 -13.84
CA ILE A 405 63.29 15.83 -14.20
C ILE A 405 63.43 14.99 -15.47
N ASP A 406 62.67 13.89 -15.56
CA ASP A 406 62.66 13.02 -16.75
C ASP A 406 62.20 13.78 -18.01
N HIS A 407 61.22 14.67 -17.87
CA HIS A 407 60.83 15.57 -18.96
C HIS A 407 61.95 16.54 -19.37
N GLU A 408 62.62 17.18 -18.41
CA GLU A 408 63.76 18.07 -18.68
C GLU A 408 64.91 17.32 -19.39
N VAL A 409 65.24 16.11 -18.94
CA VAL A 409 66.26 15.26 -19.58
C VAL A 409 65.89 14.92 -21.01
N ARG A 410 64.62 14.58 -21.28
CA ARG A 410 64.16 14.32 -22.66
C ARG A 410 64.25 15.56 -23.55
N GLN A 411 63.91 16.74 -23.02
CA GLN A 411 64.04 17.99 -23.76
C GLN A 411 65.51 18.27 -24.11
N TYR A 412 66.39 18.19 -23.12
CA TYR A 412 67.82 18.40 -23.34
C TYR A 412 68.41 17.38 -24.32
N ALA A 413 68.05 16.11 -24.20
CA ALA A 413 68.45 15.08 -25.16
C ALA A 413 67.97 15.46 -26.57
N ALA A 414 66.69 15.80 -26.75
CA ALA A 414 66.15 16.19 -28.05
C ALA A 414 66.87 17.42 -28.65
N GLU A 415 67.26 18.39 -27.82
CA GLU A 415 68.06 19.55 -28.25
C GLU A 415 69.44 19.12 -28.75
N VAL A 416 70.15 18.26 -28.00
CA VAL A 416 71.47 17.73 -28.41
C VAL A 416 71.37 16.95 -29.72
N TRP A 417 70.37 16.06 -29.86
CA TRP A 417 70.13 15.32 -31.10
C TRP A 417 69.85 16.27 -32.28
N ALA A 418 69.09 17.34 -32.05
CA ALA A 418 68.81 18.33 -33.09
C ALA A 418 70.05 19.14 -33.50
N GLU A 419 70.95 19.45 -32.57
CA GLU A 419 72.22 20.10 -32.89
C GLU A 419 73.15 19.19 -33.69
N GLU A 420 73.28 17.92 -33.31
CA GLU A 420 74.06 16.94 -34.06
C GLU A 420 73.54 16.77 -35.49
N ASP A 421 72.22 16.71 -35.68
CA ASP A 421 71.60 16.62 -37.01
C ASP A 421 71.87 17.85 -37.87
N LYS A 422 71.80 19.05 -37.28
CA LYS A 422 72.17 20.29 -37.98
C LYS A 422 73.65 20.28 -38.39
N ALA A 423 74.54 19.82 -37.51
CA ALA A 423 75.96 19.71 -37.81
C ALA A 423 76.23 18.70 -38.94
N ARG A 424 75.56 17.53 -38.92
CA ARG A 424 75.61 16.53 -39.99
C ARG A 424 75.17 17.12 -41.34
N LEU A 425 73.98 17.72 -41.37
CA LEU A 425 73.44 18.36 -42.59
C LEU A 425 74.34 19.49 -43.10
N GLY A 426 74.91 20.28 -42.19
CA GLY A 426 75.85 21.34 -42.53
C GLY A 426 77.13 20.81 -43.19
N HIS A 427 77.68 19.71 -42.66
CA HIS A 427 78.86 19.04 -43.25
C HIS A 427 78.55 18.45 -44.63
N ASP A 428 77.40 17.82 -44.80
CA ASP A 428 76.97 17.25 -46.08
C ASP A 428 76.74 18.35 -47.12
N HIS A 429 76.11 19.47 -46.74
CA HIS A 429 75.97 20.64 -47.60
C HIS A 429 77.32 21.28 -47.97
N PHE A 430 78.27 21.31 -47.04
CA PHE A 430 79.62 21.80 -47.31
C PHE A 430 80.33 20.91 -48.34
N LYS A 431 80.29 19.57 -48.15
CA LYS A 431 80.83 18.61 -49.12
C LYS A 431 80.18 18.74 -50.49
N ALA A 432 78.86 18.83 -50.56
CA ALA A 432 78.16 19.00 -51.84
C ALA A 432 78.58 20.30 -52.57
N ARG A 433 78.78 21.39 -51.82
CA ARG A 433 79.27 22.65 -52.40
C ARG A 433 80.72 22.56 -52.89
N THR A 434 81.60 21.88 -52.16
CA THR A 434 83.00 21.70 -52.60
C THR A 434 83.08 20.79 -53.81
N GLU A 435 82.27 19.72 -53.87
CA GLU A 435 82.13 18.87 -55.05
C GLU A 435 81.59 19.64 -56.26
N HIS A 436 80.55 20.45 -56.08
CA HIS A 436 80.01 21.28 -57.15
C HIS A 436 81.04 22.32 -57.64
N ALA A 437 81.75 22.99 -56.73
CA ALA A 437 82.82 23.91 -57.09
C ALA A 437 83.95 23.21 -57.86
N ARG A 438 84.29 21.97 -57.50
CA ARG A 438 85.24 21.13 -58.25
C ARG A 438 84.73 20.83 -59.65
N MET A 439 83.48 20.38 -59.79
CA MET A 439 82.86 20.09 -61.10
C MET A 439 82.81 21.34 -61.99
N VAL A 440 82.39 22.48 -61.46
CA VAL A 440 82.36 23.75 -62.22
C VAL A 440 83.76 24.16 -62.67
N ARG A 441 84.77 23.97 -61.81
CA ARG A 441 86.17 24.26 -62.16
C ARG A 441 86.67 23.33 -63.26
N GLU A 442 86.40 22.03 -63.15
CA GLU A 442 86.70 21.05 -64.21
C GLU A 442 85.98 21.40 -65.53
N GLU A 443 84.73 21.86 -65.49
CA GLU A 443 84.01 22.30 -66.68
C GLU A 443 84.58 23.60 -67.28
N LEU A 444 84.96 24.56 -66.44
CA LEU A 444 85.62 25.80 -66.87
C LEU A 444 86.97 25.49 -67.52
N ASP A 445 87.78 24.63 -66.92
CA ASP A 445 89.07 24.19 -67.46
C ASP A 445 88.87 23.45 -68.79
N ALA A 446 87.86 22.57 -68.90
CA ALA A 446 87.53 21.89 -70.15
C ALA A 446 87.01 22.82 -71.25
N ARG A 447 86.29 23.90 -70.90
CA ARG A 447 85.87 24.95 -71.86
C ARG A 447 87.05 25.83 -72.26
N THR A 448 87.92 26.17 -71.31
CA THR A 448 89.12 26.98 -71.57
C THR A 448 90.11 26.23 -72.44
N ALA A 449 90.31 24.93 -72.22
CA ALA A 449 91.09 24.05 -73.08
C ALA A 449 90.50 23.94 -74.50
N ARG A 450 89.17 23.93 -74.64
CA ARG A 450 88.50 24.03 -75.95
C ARG A 450 88.70 25.38 -76.65
N LEU A 451 88.78 26.48 -75.89
CA LEU A 451 88.98 27.82 -76.43
C LEU A 451 90.47 28.15 -76.73
N LEU A 452 91.41 27.47 -76.07
CA LEU A 452 92.87 27.64 -76.24
C LEU A 452 93.51 26.58 -77.15
N GLY A 453 92.70 25.83 -77.92
CA GLY A 453 93.14 24.73 -78.76
C GLY A 453 92.39 24.63 -80.10
N GLU A 454 92.37 25.73 -80.85
CA GLU A 454 92.47 25.80 -82.32
C GLU A 454 93.38 26.97 -82.71
#